data_AF-A0A314KRC9-F1
#
_entry.id   AF-A0A314KRC9-F1
#
_cell.length_a   1.000
_cell.length_b   1.000
_cell.length_c   1.000
_cell.angle_alpha   90.00
_cell.angle_beta   90.00
_cell.angle_gamma   90.00
#
_symmetry.space_group_name_H-M   'P 1'
#
loop_
_entity.id
_entity.type
_entity.pdbx_description
1 polymer ?
#
loop_
_entity_poly.entity_id
_entity_poly.type
_entity_poly.pdbx_seq_one_letter_code
_entity_poly.pdbx_strand_id
1 'polypeptide(L)'
;MFYLPKRKFVKPWEFGHTKKTRVKGIIILLQKNWSNPALVDCTLNPLINCIAPFENQKEVAEIQSEKKKKRKEMNLNKDSVESLVAQIQGLSGNLSDINHLHNLLKQSEELLHSESTRLVSSLAELDPSIHSLGYLYFLKAILSAPVSKEEANGLLVSIARFINLCVVEQIRLAPEKFIFICRWFKDQVILLEAPIRGVAPILTAVRKLQVSSEQLTTLHPDFLLLCVLAKCYKTGISILEDDIFEVDQPRDFFLYCYYGGMICIGQKQFGKALELLHNVVTAPMSTLSAIAVESYKKYILVSLVHLGQFSASFPKYTSSVAQRNLKTFSQPYLELANSYGTGKISELETFVQTNMEKFESDNNLGLVKQVVSSMYKRNIQRLTQTYLTLSLQDIANTVQLSSSKEAEMHVLQMIEDGEIYATINQKDGMVRFLEDPEQYKTCAMIKHIDSSMKRIMSLSKKLTSMDELMSCDPMYLAKVGRERQRYDYDDFDSVSQRFNI
;
A
#
# COMPACT_ATOMS: atom_id res chain seq x y z
N MET A 1 -56.61 -26.52 0.90
CA MET A 1 -57.56 -26.46 2.03
C MET A 1 -56.97 -25.51 3.07
N PHE A 2 -57.39 -24.24 3.07
CA PHE A 2 -57.41 -23.33 4.23
C PHE A 2 -58.21 -22.10 3.81
N TYR A 3 -59.31 -21.90 4.54
CA TYR A 3 -60.36 -20.90 4.38
C TYR A 3 -59.90 -19.55 4.95
N LEU A 4 -60.13 -18.43 4.25
CA LEU A 4 -60.23 -17.06 4.79
C LEU A 4 -61.05 -16.19 3.80
N PRO A 5 -61.72 -15.09 4.22
CA PRO A 5 -63.16 -14.96 4.11
C PRO A 5 -63.67 -13.97 3.05
N LYS A 6 -64.93 -14.17 2.64
CA LYS A 6 -65.75 -13.28 1.79
C LYS A 6 -65.69 -11.82 2.27
N ARG A 7 -64.95 -10.96 1.58
CA ARG A 7 -65.17 -9.51 1.65
C ARG A 7 -66.30 -9.14 0.71
N LYS A 8 -67.35 -8.55 1.30
CA LYS A 8 -68.58 -8.07 0.65
C LYS A 8 -68.23 -7.25 -0.60
N PHE A 9 -68.72 -7.69 -1.75
CA PHE A 9 -68.92 -6.82 -2.91
C PHE A 9 -69.79 -5.65 -2.47
N VAL A 10 -69.22 -4.45 -2.51
CA VAL A 10 -69.97 -3.20 -2.33
C VAL A 10 -70.88 -3.07 -3.55
N LYS A 11 -72.19 -3.03 -3.31
CA LYS A 11 -73.21 -2.75 -4.33
C LYS A 11 -72.92 -1.43 -5.06
N PRO A 12 -73.38 -1.25 -6.31
CA PRO A 12 -73.20 0.00 -7.05
C PRO A 12 -73.79 1.16 -6.25
N TRP A 13 -73.01 2.23 -6.11
CA TRP A 13 -73.37 3.41 -5.35
C TRP A 13 -74.51 4.17 -6.03
N GLU A 14 -75.74 4.00 -5.54
CA GLU A 14 -76.80 4.98 -5.70
C GLU A 14 -76.62 6.07 -4.63
N PHE A 15 -76.13 7.25 -5.02
CA PHE A 15 -76.25 8.45 -4.19
C PHE A 15 -76.37 9.71 -5.05
N GLY A 16 -77.51 10.39 -4.90
CA GLY A 16 -77.75 11.76 -5.33
C GLY A 16 -76.96 12.75 -4.48
N HIS A 17 -75.67 12.89 -4.77
CA HIS A 17 -74.80 13.94 -4.19
C HIS A 17 -74.08 14.71 -5.28
N THR A 18 -73.95 16.02 -5.06
CA THR A 18 -73.37 17.00 -5.99
C THR A 18 -71.92 16.67 -6.38
N LYS A 19 -71.54 17.01 -7.63
CA LYS A 19 -70.25 16.68 -8.26
C LYS A 19 -69.02 16.98 -7.38
N LYS A 20 -69.05 18.10 -6.64
CA LYS A 20 -67.99 18.57 -5.75
C LYS A 20 -67.66 17.63 -4.58
N THR A 21 -68.61 16.77 -4.18
CA THR A 21 -68.45 15.83 -3.07
C THR A 21 -67.73 14.54 -3.51
N ARG A 22 -67.80 14.19 -4.80
CA ARG A 22 -67.15 13.00 -5.38
C ARG A 22 -65.64 13.19 -5.53
N VAL A 23 -65.21 14.34 -6.07
CA VAL A 23 -63.81 14.73 -6.19
C VAL A 23 -63.12 14.76 -4.82
N LYS A 24 -63.75 15.38 -3.81
CA LYS A 24 -63.25 15.36 -2.42
C LYS A 24 -63.15 13.94 -1.85
N GLY A 25 -64.12 13.06 -2.11
CA GLY A 25 -64.08 11.66 -1.69
C GLY A 25 -62.92 10.87 -2.30
N ILE A 26 -62.64 11.08 -3.59
CA ILE A 26 -61.51 10.47 -4.30
C ILE A 26 -60.18 10.99 -3.75
N ILE A 27 -60.05 12.30 -3.51
CA ILE A 27 -58.85 12.89 -2.89
C ILE A 27 -58.63 12.34 -1.47
N ILE A 28 -59.68 12.14 -0.67
CA ILE A 28 -59.57 11.54 0.66
C ILE A 28 -59.17 10.05 0.58
N LEU A 29 -59.70 9.29 -0.39
CA LEU A 29 -59.31 7.91 -0.63
C LEU A 29 -57.86 7.80 -1.13
N LEU A 30 -57.44 8.71 -2.02
CA LEU A 30 -56.05 8.91 -2.43
C LEU A 30 -55.17 9.25 -1.22
N GLN A 31 -55.67 10.00 -0.24
CA GLN A 31 -54.92 10.30 0.96
C GLN A 31 -54.81 9.10 1.92
N LYS A 32 -55.85 8.26 2.04
CA LYS A 32 -55.90 7.13 2.98
C LYS A 32 -55.26 5.83 2.48
N ASN A 33 -55.28 5.56 1.17
CA ASN A 33 -54.86 4.26 0.61
C ASN A 33 -53.51 4.28 -0.13
N TRP A 34 -52.77 5.40 -0.11
CA TRP A 34 -51.51 5.56 -0.87
C TRP A 34 -50.30 4.82 -0.29
N SER A 35 -50.43 4.21 0.90
CA SER A 35 -49.37 3.43 1.54
C SER A 35 -49.07 2.09 0.82
N ASN A 36 -49.87 1.71 -0.20
CA ASN A 36 -49.67 0.50 -0.98
C ASN A 36 -49.84 0.78 -2.50
N PRO A 37 -48.75 0.87 -3.29
CA PRO A 37 -48.79 1.32 -4.68
C PRO A 37 -49.56 0.36 -5.63
N ALA A 38 -49.61 -0.94 -5.30
CA ALA A 38 -50.38 -1.91 -6.09
C ALA A 38 -51.90 -1.65 -6.00
N LEU A 39 -52.40 -1.20 -4.85
CA LEU A 39 -53.81 -0.83 -4.67
C LEU A 39 -54.14 0.44 -5.45
N VAL A 40 -53.25 1.42 -5.48
CA VAL A 40 -53.44 2.69 -6.21
C VAL A 40 -53.56 2.46 -7.71
N ASP A 41 -52.65 1.71 -8.31
CA ASP A 41 -52.64 1.53 -9.76
C ASP A 41 -53.72 0.56 -10.24
N CYS A 42 -54.07 -0.46 -9.45
CA CYS A 42 -55.11 -1.43 -9.81
C CYS A 42 -56.55 -0.98 -9.48
N THR A 43 -56.77 -0.09 -8.51
CA THR A 43 -58.14 0.30 -8.10
C THR A 43 -58.51 1.74 -8.45
N LEU A 44 -57.56 2.68 -8.36
CA LEU A 44 -57.84 4.10 -8.47
C LEU A 44 -57.69 4.63 -9.90
N ASN A 45 -56.77 4.10 -10.70
CA ASN A 45 -56.64 4.47 -12.11
C ASN A 45 -57.86 4.09 -12.95
N PRO A 46 -58.47 2.90 -12.79
CA PRO A 46 -59.72 2.57 -13.47
C PRO A 46 -60.86 3.50 -13.04
N LEU A 47 -60.97 3.83 -11.75
CA LEU A 47 -61.98 4.76 -11.23
C LEU A 47 -61.84 6.17 -11.81
N ILE A 48 -60.62 6.70 -11.89
CA ILE A 48 -60.34 8.01 -12.49
C ILE A 48 -60.70 8.00 -14.00
N ASN A 49 -60.35 6.92 -14.71
CA ASN A 49 -60.66 6.78 -16.14
C ASN A 49 -62.17 6.62 -16.43
N CYS A 50 -62.92 5.98 -15.53
CA CYS A 50 -64.38 5.85 -15.65
C CYS A 50 -65.13 7.17 -15.37
N ILE A 51 -64.54 8.07 -14.59
CA ILE A 51 -65.17 9.33 -14.17
C ILE A 51 -64.78 10.51 -15.08
N ALA A 52 -63.60 10.43 -15.72
CA ALA A 52 -63.08 11.44 -16.65
C ALA A 52 -64.05 11.92 -17.75
N PRO A 53 -64.98 11.10 -18.31
CA PRO A 53 -65.95 11.57 -19.31
C PRO A 53 -67.12 12.40 -18.73
N PHE A 54 -67.36 12.35 -17.41
CA PHE A 54 -68.56 12.91 -16.77
C PHE A 54 -68.26 14.11 -15.83
N GLU A 55 -66.98 14.42 -15.59
CA GLU A 55 -66.51 15.51 -14.74
C GLU A 55 -65.88 16.66 -15.52
N ASN A 56 -65.86 17.86 -14.92
CA ASN A 56 -65.34 19.07 -15.55
C ASN A 56 -63.80 18.96 -15.65
N GLN A 57 -63.18 19.34 -16.77
CA GLN A 57 -61.74 19.15 -17.01
C GLN A 57 -60.83 19.73 -15.90
N LYS A 58 -61.29 20.77 -15.19
CA LYS A 58 -60.58 21.36 -14.03
C LYS A 58 -60.45 20.40 -12.84
N GLU A 59 -61.46 19.58 -12.56
CA GLU A 59 -61.49 18.69 -11.38
C GLU A 59 -60.63 17.44 -11.61
N VAL A 60 -60.64 16.91 -12.84
CA VAL A 60 -59.73 15.81 -13.24
C VAL A 60 -58.27 16.28 -13.20
N ALA A 61 -58.00 17.53 -13.60
CA ALA A 61 -56.68 18.13 -13.50
C ALA A 61 -56.22 18.31 -12.04
N GLU A 62 -57.13 18.59 -11.10
CA GLU A 62 -56.85 18.71 -9.66
C GLU A 62 -56.53 17.35 -9.04
N ILE A 63 -57.24 16.28 -9.41
CA ILE A 63 -56.93 14.91 -8.97
C ILE A 63 -55.57 14.45 -9.54
N GLN A 64 -55.29 14.77 -10.80
CA GLN A 64 -54.00 14.45 -11.43
C GLN A 64 -52.84 15.25 -10.85
N SER A 65 -53.05 16.52 -10.48
CA SER A 65 -52.02 17.36 -9.85
C SER A 65 -51.72 16.88 -8.43
N GLU A 66 -52.73 16.50 -7.63
CA GLU A 66 -52.57 15.95 -6.28
C GLU A 66 -51.86 14.58 -6.33
N LYS A 67 -52.20 13.73 -7.31
CA LYS A 67 -51.50 12.47 -7.58
C LYS A 67 -50.03 12.69 -7.98
N LYS A 68 -49.76 13.71 -8.81
CA LYS A 68 -48.40 14.09 -9.22
C LYS A 68 -47.60 14.64 -8.04
N LYS A 69 -48.23 15.45 -7.18
CA LYS A 69 -47.65 15.97 -5.93
C LYS A 69 -47.30 14.85 -4.95
N LYS A 70 -48.22 13.91 -4.70
CA LYS A 70 -47.96 12.75 -3.82
C LYS A 70 -46.93 11.77 -4.38
N ARG A 71 -46.87 11.55 -5.70
CA ARG A 71 -45.77 10.79 -6.32
C ARG A 71 -44.42 11.51 -6.15
N LYS A 72 -44.41 12.84 -6.22
CA LYS A 72 -43.21 13.65 -5.96
C LYS A 72 -42.77 13.55 -4.49
N GLU A 73 -43.70 13.68 -3.54
CA GLU A 73 -43.45 13.50 -2.10
C GLU A 73 -42.94 12.09 -1.77
N MET A 74 -43.48 11.04 -2.40
CA MET A 74 -43.05 9.66 -2.20
C MET A 74 -41.68 9.34 -2.83
N ASN A 75 -41.33 9.99 -3.93
CA ASN A 75 -39.96 9.94 -4.48
C ASN A 75 -38.99 10.70 -3.56
N LEU A 76 -39.36 11.84 -3.00
CA LEU A 76 -38.56 12.54 -1.98
C LEU A 76 -38.35 11.69 -0.71
N ASN A 77 -39.36 10.91 -0.29
CA ASN A 77 -39.26 10.07 0.90
C ASN A 77 -38.49 8.75 0.67
N LYS A 78 -38.21 8.39 -0.60
CA LYS A 78 -37.35 7.26 -0.96
C LYS A 78 -35.85 7.63 -0.88
N ASP A 79 -35.57 8.92 -0.95
CA ASP A 79 -34.24 9.54 -1.00
C ASP A 79 -33.83 10.16 0.36
N SER A 80 -34.32 9.62 1.49
CA SER A 80 -33.87 10.05 2.82
C SER A 80 -32.73 9.16 3.33
N VAL A 81 -31.82 9.75 4.13
CA VAL A 81 -30.73 9.01 4.80
C VAL A 81 -31.27 7.89 5.70
N GLU A 82 -32.39 8.11 6.39
CA GLU A 82 -33.03 7.10 7.26
C GLU A 82 -33.50 5.87 6.47
N SER A 83 -34.10 6.09 5.29
CA SER A 83 -34.48 5.02 4.36
C SER A 83 -33.25 4.24 3.88
N LEU A 84 -32.15 4.95 3.60
CA LEU A 84 -30.90 4.34 3.17
C LEU A 84 -30.25 3.49 4.28
N VAL A 85 -30.27 3.95 5.54
CA VAL A 85 -29.78 3.19 6.70
C VAL A 85 -30.57 1.89 6.86
N ALA A 86 -31.90 1.94 6.78
CA ALA A 86 -32.74 0.75 6.85
C ALA A 86 -32.44 -0.26 5.72
N GLN A 87 -32.17 0.24 4.50
CA GLN A 87 -31.78 -0.60 3.36
C GLN A 87 -30.39 -1.22 3.55
N ILE A 88 -29.43 -0.49 4.10
CA ILE A 88 -28.11 -1.02 4.45
C ILE A 88 -28.25 -2.16 5.46
N GLN A 89 -29.04 -1.96 6.53
CA GLN A 89 -29.29 -2.97 7.55
C GLN A 89 -29.98 -4.22 6.98
N GLY A 90 -30.94 -4.04 6.06
CA GLY A 90 -31.65 -5.16 5.45
C GLY A 90 -30.85 -5.95 4.41
N LEU A 91 -29.93 -5.30 3.67
CA LEU A 91 -29.25 -5.90 2.50
C LEU A 91 -27.80 -6.34 2.76
N SER A 92 -27.24 -6.10 3.94
CA SER A 92 -25.84 -6.46 4.23
C SER A 92 -25.62 -7.95 4.57
N GLY A 93 -26.68 -8.76 4.64
CA GLY A 93 -26.61 -10.15 5.12
C GLY A 93 -26.11 -11.21 4.11
N ASN A 94 -26.33 -11.02 2.80
CA ASN A 94 -26.03 -12.04 1.77
C ASN A 94 -25.31 -11.44 0.55
N LEU A 95 -24.52 -12.25 -0.18
CA LEU A 95 -23.71 -11.79 -1.32
C LEU A 95 -24.54 -11.20 -2.49
N SER A 96 -25.70 -11.78 -2.82
CA SER A 96 -26.62 -11.25 -3.84
C SER A 96 -27.14 -9.87 -3.48
N ASP A 97 -27.48 -9.71 -2.19
CA ASP A 97 -28.10 -8.51 -1.64
C ASP A 97 -27.07 -7.39 -1.50
N ILE A 98 -25.81 -7.75 -1.19
CA ILE A 98 -24.68 -6.82 -1.13
C ILE A 98 -24.38 -6.21 -2.51
N ASN A 99 -24.47 -6.97 -3.60
CA ASN A 99 -24.30 -6.42 -4.94
C ASN A 99 -25.43 -5.44 -5.30
N HIS A 100 -26.68 -5.75 -4.89
CA HIS A 100 -27.79 -4.82 -5.04
C HIS A 100 -27.58 -3.55 -4.21
N LEU A 101 -27.15 -3.70 -2.95
CA LEU A 101 -26.80 -2.60 -2.06
C LEU A 101 -25.68 -1.73 -2.64
N HIS A 102 -24.66 -2.32 -3.25
CA HIS A 102 -23.57 -1.58 -3.88
C HIS A 102 -24.08 -0.68 -5.02
N ASN A 103 -24.97 -1.19 -5.88
CA ASN A 103 -25.56 -0.41 -6.96
C ASN A 103 -26.44 0.72 -6.41
N LEU A 104 -27.19 0.45 -5.34
CA LEU A 104 -28.02 1.46 -4.69
C LEU A 104 -27.18 2.57 -4.06
N LEU A 105 -26.11 2.21 -3.35
CA LEU A 105 -25.17 3.16 -2.74
C LEU A 105 -24.46 4.03 -3.77
N LYS A 106 -24.14 3.49 -4.95
CA LYS A 106 -23.61 4.26 -6.09
C LYS A 106 -24.62 5.30 -6.59
N GLN A 107 -25.89 4.94 -6.67
CA GLN A 107 -26.95 5.86 -7.11
C GLN A 107 -27.23 6.96 -6.07
N SER A 108 -27.04 6.66 -4.78
CA SER A 108 -27.26 7.61 -3.68
C SER A 108 -26.04 8.48 -3.34
N GLU A 109 -24.96 8.47 -4.11
CA GLU A 109 -23.73 9.21 -3.76
C GLU A 109 -23.99 10.73 -3.64
N GLU A 110 -24.77 11.33 -4.54
CA GLU A 110 -25.08 12.77 -4.46
C GLU A 110 -25.85 13.14 -3.17
N LEU A 111 -26.78 12.28 -2.75
CA LEU A 111 -27.53 12.46 -1.50
C LEU A 111 -26.58 12.39 -0.29
N LEU A 112 -25.69 11.40 -0.25
CA LEU A 112 -24.71 11.25 0.83
C LEU A 112 -23.80 12.48 0.96
N HIS A 113 -23.36 13.07 -0.15
CA HIS A 113 -22.53 14.28 -0.11
C HIS A 113 -23.31 15.51 0.39
N SER A 114 -24.56 15.68 -0.03
CA SER A 114 -25.39 16.82 0.38
C SER A 114 -25.81 16.78 1.86
N GLU A 115 -25.99 15.59 2.44
CA GLU A 115 -26.39 15.42 3.85
C GLU A 115 -25.25 15.00 4.80
N SER A 116 -23.99 15.25 4.43
CA SER A 116 -22.78 14.79 5.15
C SER A 116 -22.76 15.05 6.67
N THR A 117 -23.32 16.17 7.14
CA THR A 117 -23.39 16.51 8.58
C THR A 117 -24.35 15.61 9.38
N ARG A 118 -25.42 15.11 8.74
CA ARG A 118 -26.41 14.20 9.36
C ARG A 118 -25.95 12.74 9.38
N LEU A 119 -24.95 12.40 8.57
CA LEU A 119 -24.43 11.03 8.49
C LEU A 119 -23.66 10.63 9.76
N VAL A 120 -23.06 11.59 10.48
CA VAL A 120 -22.27 11.30 11.69
C VAL A 120 -23.11 10.65 12.78
N SER A 121 -24.35 11.13 13.01
CA SER A 121 -25.28 10.49 13.96
C SER A 121 -25.74 9.12 13.48
N SER A 122 -25.97 8.99 12.16
CA SER A 122 -26.44 7.75 11.53
C SER A 122 -25.40 6.62 11.55
N LEU A 123 -24.10 6.94 11.64
CA LEU A 123 -23.04 5.93 11.79
C LEU A 123 -23.17 5.11 13.08
N ALA A 124 -23.80 5.64 14.13
CA ALA A 124 -24.02 4.90 15.37
C ALA A 124 -24.99 3.72 15.19
N GLU A 125 -25.86 3.77 14.18
CA GLU A 125 -26.85 2.73 13.87
C GLU A 125 -26.29 1.60 12.98
N LEU A 126 -25.05 1.78 12.48
CA LEU A 126 -24.40 0.83 11.59
C LEU A 126 -23.25 0.10 12.30
N ASP A 127 -23.35 -1.22 12.37
CA ASP A 127 -22.24 -2.07 12.79
C ASP A 127 -21.17 -2.19 11.69
N PRO A 128 -19.89 -1.82 11.95
CA PRO A 128 -18.83 -1.91 10.96
C PRO A 128 -18.48 -3.34 10.51
N SER A 129 -18.78 -4.37 11.32
CA SER A 129 -18.52 -5.78 11.02
C SER A 129 -19.63 -6.47 10.22
N ILE A 130 -20.80 -5.84 10.11
CA ILE A 130 -21.95 -6.37 9.35
C ILE A 130 -22.20 -5.49 8.13
N HIS A 131 -22.25 -4.17 8.35
CA HIS A 131 -22.66 -3.17 7.36
C HIS A 131 -21.46 -2.45 6.72
N SER A 132 -20.34 -3.15 6.54
CA SER A 132 -19.06 -2.54 6.16
C SER A 132 -19.15 -1.69 4.89
N LEU A 133 -19.87 -2.14 3.87
CA LEU A 133 -20.04 -1.42 2.60
C LEU A 133 -20.83 -0.11 2.78
N GLY A 134 -21.94 -0.14 3.51
CA GLY A 134 -22.71 1.08 3.82
C GLY A 134 -21.92 2.06 4.68
N TYR A 135 -21.26 1.53 5.72
CA TYR A 135 -20.39 2.31 6.62
C TYR A 135 -19.25 2.99 5.83
N LEU A 136 -18.67 2.28 4.85
CA LEU A 136 -17.63 2.80 3.96
C LEU A 136 -18.10 4.02 3.16
N TYR A 137 -19.30 3.94 2.57
CA TYR A 137 -19.88 5.04 1.80
C TYR A 137 -20.19 6.25 2.68
N PHE A 138 -20.72 6.02 3.88
CA PHE A 138 -21.04 7.08 4.83
C PHE A 138 -19.77 7.79 5.32
N LEU A 139 -18.76 7.03 5.73
CA LEU A 139 -17.45 7.60 6.10
C LEU A 139 -16.84 8.39 4.94
N LYS A 140 -16.86 7.85 3.71
CA LYS A 140 -16.31 8.56 2.56
C LYS A 140 -16.99 9.92 2.35
N ALA A 141 -18.31 9.97 2.47
CA ALA A 141 -19.07 11.21 2.30
C ALA A 141 -18.81 12.22 3.43
N ILE A 142 -18.75 11.77 4.69
CA ILE A 142 -18.40 12.62 5.85
C ILE A 142 -17.01 13.23 5.65
N LEU A 143 -16.03 12.42 5.25
CA LEU A 143 -14.63 12.86 5.08
C LEU A 143 -14.39 13.66 3.80
N SER A 144 -15.35 13.71 2.88
CA SER A 144 -15.30 14.61 1.72
C SER A 144 -15.67 16.06 2.09
N ALA A 145 -16.39 16.27 3.20
CA ALA A 145 -16.73 17.60 3.70
C ALA A 145 -15.58 18.19 4.55
N PRO A 146 -15.47 19.52 4.68
CA PRO A 146 -14.51 20.13 5.58
C PRO A 146 -14.85 19.75 7.04
N VAL A 147 -13.89 19.13 7.73
CA VAL A 147 -14.01 18.67 9.11
C VAL A 147 -13.19 19.58 10.02
N SER A 148 -13.77 20.01 11.15
CA SER A 148 -13.01 20.75 12.18
C SER A 148 -11.96 19.87 12.88
N LYS A 149 -10.99 20.47 13.57
CA LYS A 149 -9.94 19.71 14.27
C LYS A 149 -10.53 18.85 15.40
N GLU A 150 -11.53 19.35 16.10
CA GLU A 150 -12.20 18.66 17.20
C GLU A 150 -12.97 17.43 16.69
N GLU A 151 -13.73 17.59 15.60
CA GLU A 151 -14.47 16.49 14.97
C GLU A 151 -13.54 15.42 14.38
N ALA A 152 -12.42 15.83 13.79
CA ALA A 152 -11.44 14.91 13.23
C ALA A 152 -10.93 13.91 14.29
N ASN A 153 -10.69 14.36 15.53
CA ASN A 153 -10.25 13.50 16.62
C ASN A 153 -11.28 12.43 17.00
N GLY A 154 -12.57 12.79 17.05
CA GLY A 154 -13.66 11.83 17.27
C GLY A 154 -13.75 10.80 16.14
N LEU A 155 -13.64 11.27 14.89
CA LEU A 155 -13.69 10.41 13.70
C LEU A 155 -12.51 9.44 13.61
N LEU A 156 -11.31 9.81 14.08
CA LEU A 156 -10.15 8.90 14.10
C LEU A 156 -10.45 7.59 14.85
N VAL A 157 -11.13 7.66 15.99
CA VAL A 157 -11.49 6.46 16.77
C VAL A 157 -12.47 5.59 15.98
N SER A 158 -13.49 6.20 15.39
CA SER A 158 -14.49 5.52 14.57
C SER A 158 -13.87 4.87 13.32
N ILE A 159 -12.91 5.54 12.67
CA ILE A 159 -12.21 5.01 11.50
C ILE A 159 -11.28 3.87 11.88
N ALA A 160 -10.49 4.01 12.95
CA ALA A 160 -9.64 2.91 13.42
C ALA A 160 -10.47 1.67 13.79
N ARG A 161 -11.61 1.87 14.46
CA ARG A 161 -12.58 0.80 14.76
C ARG A 161 -13.10 0.15 13.47
N PHE A 162 -13.51 0.95 12.49
CA PHE A 162 -13.99 0.45 11.20
C PHE A 162 -12.91 -0.35 10.46
N ILE A 163 -11.69 0.17 10.32
CA ILE A 163 -10.58 -0.53 9.65
C ILE A 163 -10.32 -1.89 10.30
N ASN A 164 -10.36 -1.97 11.63
CA ASN A 164 -10.12 -3.21 12.36
C ASN A 164 -11.27 -4.21 12.19
N LEU A 165 -12.53 -3.77 12.16
CA LEU A 165 -13.70 -4.65 12.17
C LEU A 165 -14.32 -4.95 10.79
N CYS A 166 -14.03 -4.15 9.76
CA CYS A 166 -14.69 -4.28 8.46
C CYS A 166 -14.46 -5.65 7.77
N VAL A 167 -15.46 -6.08 7.00
CA VAL A 167 -15.46 -7.33 6.24
C VAL A 167 -14.76 -7.14 4.89
N VAL A 168 -13.85 -8.05 4.56
CA VAL A 168 -12.95 -7.98 3.41
C VAL A 168 -13.71 -7.98 2.09
N GLU A 169 -14.68 -8.89 1.95
CA GLU A 169 -15.50 -9.07 0.75
C GLU A 169 -16.27 -7.80 0.42
N GLN A 170 -16.79 -7.11 1.44
CA GLN A 170 -17.56 -5.88 1.27
C GLN A 170 -16.68 -4.69 0.90
N ILE A 171 -15.53 -4.50 1.55
CA ILE A 171 -14.64 -3.36 1.21
C ILE A 171 -14.00 -3.53 -0.17
N ARG A 172 -13.78 -4.76 -0.64
CA ARG A 172 -13.23 -5.05 -1.96
C ARG A 172 -14.20 -4.74 -3.11
N LEU A 173 -15.48 -4.51 -2.83
CA LEU A 173 -16.43 -4.00 -3.83
C LEU A 173 -16.17 -2.53 -4.18
N ALA A 174 -15.59 -1.75 -3.26
CA ALA A 174 -15.28 -0.34 -3.46
C ALA A 174 -13.90 0.03 -2.87
N PRO A 175 -12.79 -0.57 -3.36
CA PRO A 175 -11.47 -0.45 -2.75
C PRO A 175 -10.96 1.00 -2.72
N GLU A 176 -11.26 1.79 -3.77
CA GLU A 176 -10.88 3.21 -3.84
C GLU A 176 -11.41 4.05 -2.67
N LYS A 177 -12.63 3.76 -2.20
CA LYS A 177 -13.23 4.45 -1.05
C LYS A 177 -12.51 4.05 0.25
N PHE A 178 -12.13 2.78 0.38
CA PHE A 178 -11.38 2.29 1.54
C PHE A 178 -9.96 2.85 1.59
N ILE A 179 -9.28 2.90 0.44
CA ILE A 179 -7.97 3.53 0.29
C ILE A 179 -8.04 5.01 0.67
N PHE A 180 -9.06 5.75 0.21
CA PHE A 180 -9.27 7.15 0.58
C PHE A 180 -9.38 7.34 2.10
N ILE A 181 -10.20 6.53 2.78
CA ILE A 181 -10.38 6.62 4.24
C ILE A 181 -9.08 6.31 4.97
N CYS A 182 -8.34 5.28 4.53
CA CYS A 182 -7.06 4.92 5.12
C CYS A 182 -6.01 6.02 4.94
N ARG A 183 -5.94 6.65 3.77
CA ARG A 183 -5.02 7.77 3.50
C ARG A 183 -5.38 9.00 4.32
N TRP A 184 -6.66 9.35 4.40
CA TRP A 184 -7.13 10.43 5.28
C TRP A 184 -6.75 10.15 6.73
N PHE A 185 -6.99 8.93 7.23
CA PHE A 185 -6.63 8.53 8.60
C PHE A 185 -5.12 8.67 8.85
N LYS A 186 -4.28 8.19 7.92
CA LYS A 186 -2.83 8.33 7.96
C LYS A 186 -2.40 9.80 8.00
N ASP A 187 -2.94 10.64 7.11
CA ASP A 187 -2.59 12.07 7.04
C ASP A 187 -2.97 12.79 8.34
N GLN A 188 -4.11 12.46 8.94
CA GLN A 188 -4.55 13.03 10.21
C GLN A 188 -3.67 12.61 11.40
N VAL A 189 -3.28 11.34 11.51
CA VAL A 189 -2.39 10.93 12.61
C VAL A 189 -0.98 11.52 12.48
N ILE A 190 -0.53 11.80 11.25
CA ILE A 190 0.72 12.54 11.00
C ILE A 190 0.56 14.01 11.39
N LEU A 191 -0.55 14.65 11.03
CA LEU A 191 -0.85 16.04 11.39
C LEU A 191 -0.92 16.25 12.91
N LEU A 192 -1.40 15.24 13.65
CA LEU A 192 -1.44 15.23 15.11
C LEU A 192 -0.11 14.82 15.76
N GLU A 193 0.97 14.66 14.98
CA GLU A 193 2.29 14.23 15.44
C GLU A 193 2.26 12.89 16.22
N ALA A 194 1.27 12.04 15.93
CA ALA A 194 1.07 10.75 16.60
C ALA A 194 1.01 9.57 15.60
N PRO A 195 2.02 9.40 14.72
CA PRO A 195 2.02 8.39 13.65
C PRO A 195 1.91 6.96 14.17
N ILE A 196 2.34 6.70 15.42
CA ILE A 196 2.22 5.39 16.08
C ILE A 196 0.77 4.87 16.12
N ARG A 197 -0.21 5.78 16.25
CA ARG A 197 -1.64 5.44 16.25
C ARG A 197 -2.10 4.86 14.91
N GLY A 198 -1.38 5.16 13.83
CA GLY A 198 -1.66 4.69 12.48
C GLY A 198 -1.11 3.30 12.17
N VAL A 199 -0.05 2.86 12.85
CA VAL A 199 0.73 1.67 12.45
C VAL A 199 -0.12 0.40 12.42
N ALA A 200 -0.80 0.07 13.52
CA ALA A 200 -1.59 -1.16 13.59
C ALA A 200 -2.87 -1.14 12.72
N PRO A 201 -3.67 -0.07 12.69
CA PRO A 201 -4.82 0.00 11.79
C PRO A 201 -4.42 -0.08 10.32
N ILE A 202 -3.40 0.66 9.87
CA ILE A 202 -3.00 0.63 8.46
C ILE A 202 -2.39 -0.73 8.07
N LEU A 203 -1.64 -1.40 8.95
CA LEU A 203 -1.21 -2.78 8.71
C LEU A 203 -2.40 -3.72 8.49
N THR A 204 -3.45 -3.57 9.30
CA THR A 204 -4.69 -4.32 9.14
C THR A 204 -5.37 -4.02 7.81
N ALA A 205 -5.42 -2.74 7.42
CA ALA A 205 -5.96 -2.31 6.13
C ALA A 205 -5.20 -2.92 4.94
N VAL A 206 -3.86 -2.94 4.99
CA VAL A 206 -3.02 -3.57 3.96
C VAL A 206 -3.39 -5.04 3.79
N ARG A 207 -3.42 -5.81 4.89
CA ARG A 207 -3.76 -7.25 4.87
C ARG A 207 -5.18 -7.52 4.35
N LYS A 208 -6.14 -6.63 4.63
CA LYS A 208 -7.52 -6.77 4.14
C LYS A 208 -7.63 -6.46 2.63
N LEU A 209 -6.90 -5.46 2.13
CA LEU A 209 -6.89 -5.15 0.70
C LEU A 209 -6.11 -6.19 -0.12
N GLN A 210 -5.04 -6.74 0.44
CA GLN A 210 -4.14 -7.65 -0.25
C GLN A 210 -4.84 -8.96 -0.63
N VAL A 211 -4.90 -9.25 -1.94
CA VAL A 211 -5.53 -10.49 -2.45
C VAL A 211 -4.57 -11.67 -2.34
N SER A 212 -3.28 -11.45 -2.60
CA SER A 212 -2.18 -12.41 -2.46
C SER A 212 -1.01 -11.75 -1.74
N SER A 213 -0.21 -12.51 -0.98
CA SER A 213 1.01 -12.00 -0.32
C SER A 213 2.02 -11.40 -1.29
N GLU A 214 1.91 -11.76 -2.57
CA GLU A 214 2.80 -11.34 -3.66
C GLU A 214 2.40 -9.99 -4.29
N GLN A 215 1.24 -9.43 -3.91
CA GLN A 215 0.72 -8.17 -4.46
C GLN A 215 1.09 -6.95 -3.62
N LEU A 216 1.67 -5.93 -4.28
CA LEU A 216 1.87 -4.61 -3.70
C LEU A 216 0.58 -3.78 -3.75
N THR A 217 -0.15 -3.73 -2.64
CA THR A 217 -1.25 -2.78 -2.47
C THR A 217 -0.77 -1.33 -2.34
N THR A 218 -1.65 -0.39 -2.70
CA THR A 218 -1.43 1.07 -2.61
C THR A 218 -1.23 1.60 -1.18
N LEU A 219 -1.54 0.80 -0.16
CA LEU A 219 -1.39 1.16 1.27
C LEU A 219 -0.07 0.69 1.89
N HIS A 220 0.70 -0.18 1.21
CA HIS A 220 2.02 -0.61 1.71
C HIS A 220 2.97 0.56 1.97
N PRO A 221 3.12 1.55 1.06
CA PRO A 221 4.02 2.66 1.30
C PRO A 221 3.52 3.58 2.43
N ASP A 222 2.20 3.75 2.55
CA ASP A 222 1.57 4.51 3.63
C ASP A 222 1.86 3.87 5.00
N PHE A 223 1.78 2.54 5.10
CA PHE A 223 2.16 1.78 6.30
C PHE A 223 3.66 1.95 6.65
N LEU A 224 4.54 1.78 5.67
CA LEU A 224 5.99 1.88 5.88
C LEU A 224 6.40 3.30 6.30
N LEU A 225 5.78 4.34 5.71
CA LEU A 225 5.97 5.72 6.13
C LEU A 225 5.63 5.92 7.61
N LEU A 226 4.47 5.41 8.06
CA LEU A 226 4.09 5.49 9.47
C LEU A 226 5.10 4.77 10.37
N CYS A 227 5.62 3.61 9.95
CA CYS A 227 6.66 2.88 10.68
C CYS A 227 7.97 3.68 10.76
N VAL A 228 8.35 4.36 9.68
CA VAL A 228 9.53 5.24 9.66
C VAL A 228 9.38 6.39 10.65
N LEU A 229 8.25 7.12 10.58
CA LEU A 229 7.97 8.28 11.42
C LEU A 229 7.83 7.90 12.91
N ALA A 230 7.16 6.76 13.20
CA ALA A 230 6.99 6.26 14.55
C ALA A 230 8.20 5.47 15.09
N LYS A 231 9.28 5.34 14.30
CA LYS A 231 10.46 4.52 14.61
C LYS A 231 10.13 3.06 14.98
N CYS A 232 9.06 2.52 14.40
CA CYS A 232 8.57 1.16 14.63
C CYS A 232 9.10 0.18 13.58
N TYR A 233 10.43 0.10 13.47
CA TYR A 233 11.10 -0.64 12.39
C TYR A 233 10.85 -2.15 12.44
N LYS A 234 10.73 -2.74 13.64
CA LYS A 234 10.44 -4.17 13.80
C LYS A 234 9.10 -4.56 13.15
N THR A 235 8.08 -3.73 13.34
CA THR A 235 6.76 -3.94 12.71
C THR A 235 6.85 -3.73 11.19
N GLY A 236 7.60 -2.73 10.74
CA GLY A 236 7.83 -2.48 9.32
C GLY A 236 8.50 -3.64 8.59
N ILE A 237 9.49 -4.30 9.21
CA ILE A 237 10.18 -5.46 8.61
C ILE A 237 9.22 -6.61 8.28
N SER A 238 8.17 -6.83 9.08
CA SER A 238 7.27 -7.98 8.88
C SER A 238 6.57 -8.02 7.52
N ILE A 239 6.49 -6.90 6.80
CA ILE A 239 5.90 -6.83 5.44
C ILE A 239 6.95 -6.79 4.32
N LEU A 240 8.23 -6.68 4.69
CA LEU A 240 9.37 -6.72 3.77
C LEU A 240 9.94 -8.14 3.62
N GLU A 241 9.44 -9.09 4.43
CA GLU A 241 9.76 -10.51 4.36
C GLU A 241 9.05 -11.22 3.19
N ASP A 242 7.90 -10.69 2.76
CA ASP A 242 7.14 -11.21 1.63
C ASP A 242 7.79 -10.81 0.28
N ASP A 243 7.88 -11.75 -0.65
CA ASP A 243 8.34 -11.50 -2.01
C ASP A 243 7.20 -10.94 -2.87
N ILE A 244 7.34 -9.68 -3.29
CA ILE A 244 6.35 -8.98 -4.11
C ILE A 244 6.67 -9.14 -5.60
N PHE A 245 5.70 -9.62 -6.37
CA PHE A 245 5.79 -9.81 -7.82
C PHE A 245 4.78 -8.98 -8.61
N GLU A 246 3.63 -8.64 -8.01
CA GLU A 246 2.55 -7.90 -8.68
C GLU A 246 2.53 -6.44 -8.23
N VAL A 247 2.71 -5.52 -9.18
CA VAL A 247 2.81 -4.08 -8.92
C VAL A 247 1.93 -3.32 -9.90
N ASP A 248 0.95 -2.59 -9.37
CA ASP A 248 0.01 -1.82 -10.19
C ASP A 248 0.50 -0.39 -10.48
N GLN A 249 1.07 0.28 -9.47
CA GLN A 249 1.42 1.70 -9.53
C GLN A 249 2.93 1.91 -9.33
N PRO A 250 3.66 2.47 -10.31
CA PRO A 250 5.10 2.69 -10.21
C PRO A 250 5.52 3.54 -9.00
N ARG A 251 4.73 4.58 -8.68
CA ARG A 251 5.00 5.45 -7.54
C ARG A 251 4.94 4.70 -6.21
N ASP A 252 3.99 3.79 -6.07
CA ASP A 252 3.81 3.01 -4.84
C ASP A 252 4.97 2.03 -4.66
N PHE A 253 5.45 1.41 -5.75
CA PHE A 253 6.68 0.60 -5.73
C PHE A 253 7.90 1.39 -5.28
N PHE A 254 8.08 2.61 -5.80
CA PHE A 254 9.24 3.44 -5.45
C PHE A 254 9.22 3.80 -3.96
N LEU A 255 8.06 4.17 -3.43
CA LEU A 255 7.90 4.51 -2.01
C LEU A 255 8.02 3.28 -1.11
N TYR A 256 7.46 2.13 -1.52
CA TYR A 256 7.61 0.86 -0.80
C TYR A 256 9.08 0.51 -0.62
N CYS A 257 9.83 0.46 -1.72
CA CYS A 257 11.24 0.13 -1.71
C CYS A 257 12.07 1.18 -0.98
N TYR A 258 11.78 2.48 -1.14
CA TYR A 258 12.50 3.54 -0.44
C TYR A 258 12.30 3.50 1.07
N TYR A 259 11.05 3.47 1.54
CA TYR A 259 10.76 3.42 2.98
C TYR A 259 11.17 2.09 3.60
N GLY A 260 11.00 0.98 2.88
CA GLY A 260 11.51 -0.32 3.28
C GLY A 260 13.04 -0.31 3.43
N GLY A 261 13.75 0.29 2.46
CA GLY A 261 15.19 0.49 2.53
C GLY A 261 15.61 1.31 3.76
N MET A 262 14.89 2.40 4.07
CA MET A 262 15.15 3.19 5.29
C MET A 262 14.93 2.39 6.58
N ILE A 263 13.89 1.56 6.65
CA ILE A 263 13.63 0.68 7.79
C ILE A 263 14.77 -0.33 7.95
N CYS A 264 15.19 -0.98 6.86
CA CYS A 264 16.30 -1.93 6.86
C CYS A 264 17.62 -1.26 7.27
N ILE A 265 17.91 -0.04 6.81
CA ILE A 265 19.07 0.77 7.25
C ILE A 265 18.99 1.02 8.76
N GLY A 266 17.83 1.44 9.28
CA GLY A 266 17.62 1.70 10.71
C GLY A 266 17.85 0.48 11.59
N GLN A 267 17.65 -0.72 11.03
CA GLN A 267 17.86 -2.02 11.70
C GLN A 267 19.21 -2.66 11.34
N LYS A 268 20.08 -1.95 10.61
CA LYS A 268 21.38 -2.43 10.11
C LYS A 268 21.30 -3.70 9.24
N GLN A 269 20.13 -3.98 8.65
CA GLN A 269 19.96 -5.03 7.64
C GLN A 269 20.37 -4.51 6.26
N PHE A 270 21.67 -4.21 6.10
CA PHE A 270 22.18 -3.51 4.93
C PHE A 270 22.02 -4.29 3.62
N GLY A 271 22.10 -5.62 3.64
CA GLY A 271 21.87 -6.45 2.45
C GLY A 271 20.48 -6.24 1.85
N LYS A 272 19.43 -6.37 2.67
CA LYS A 272 18.04 -6.13 2.22
C LYS A 272 17.80 -4.66 1.85
N ALA A 273 18.43 -3.72 2.56
CA ALA A 273 18.36 -2.31 2.20
C ALA A 273 18.94 -2.04 0.80
N LEU A 274 20.06 -2.66 0.45
CA LEU A 274 20.66 -2.53 -0.88
C LEU A 274 19.74 -3.08 -1.96
N GLU A 275 19.14 -4.25 -1.76
CA GLU A 275 18.17 -4.83 -2.70
C GLU A 275 17.02 -3.85 -2.97
N LEU A 276 16.38 -3.33 -1.92
CA LEU A 276 15.25 -2.41 -2.04
C LEU A 276 15.65 -1.09 -2.72
N LEU A 277 16.77 -0.49 -2.33
CA LEU A 277 17.23 0.76 -2.94
C LEU A 277 17.66 0.55 -4.40
N HIS A 278 18.29 -0.59 -4.71
CA HIS A 278 18.65 -0.98 -6.07
C HIS A 278 17.41 -1.13 -6.96
N ASN A 279 16.34 -1.70 -6.42
CA ASN A 279 15.06 -1.84 -7.14
C ASN A 279 14.48 -0.46 -7.52
N VAL A 280 14.57 0.57 -6.67
CA VAL A 280 14.13 1.93 -7.05
C VAL A 280 15.00 2.50 -8.17
N VAL A 281 16.32 2.34 -8.05
CA VAL A 281 17.30 2.91 -8.98
C VAL A 281 17.20 2.30 -10.38
N THR A 282 16.86 1.02 -10.46
CA THR A 282 16.79 0.28 -11.73
C THR A 282 15.40 0.18 -12.32
N ALA A 283 14.35 0.50 -11.55
CA ALA A 283 12.98 0.48 -12.04
C ALA A 283 12.81 1.39 -13.27
N PRO A 284 11.97 0.98 -14.26
CA PRO A 284 11.68 1.82 -15.41
C PRO A 284 11.12 3.19 -15.01
N MET A 285 11.71 4.25 -15.54
CA MET A 285 11.22 5.62 -15.38
C MET A 285 11.35 6.41 -16.67
N SER A 286 10.29 7.13 -17.03
CA SER A 286 10.28 8.11 -18.13
C SER A 286 10.71 9.50 -17.67
N THR A 287 10.49 9.81 -16.39
CA THR A 287 10.86 11.07 -15.74
C THR A 287 11.57 10.80 -14.44
N LEU A 288 12.56 11.63 -14.11
CA LEU A 288 13.28 11.51 -12.86
C LEU A 288 12.37 11.80 -11.66
N SER A 289 12.42 10.93 -10.66
CA SER A 289 11.71 11.10 -9.39
C SER A 289 12.68 11.50 -8.28
N ALA A 290 12.27 12.43 -7.41
CA ALA A 290 13.03 12.77 -6.20
C ALA A 290 13.26 11.55 -5.29
N ILE A 291 12.31 10.59 -5.28
CA ILE A 291 12.43 9.33 -4.52
C ILE A 291 13.63 8.53 -5.03
N ALA A 292 13.83 8.46 -6.35
CA ALA A 292 14.94 7.73 -6.95
C ALA A 292 16.29 8.40 -6.67
N VAL A 293 16.34 9.73 -6.68
CA VAL A 293 17.55 10.49 -6.31
C VAL A 293 17.95 10.21 -4.87
N GLU A 294 17.00 10.33 -3.92
CA GLU A 294 17.27 10.03 -2.50
C GLU A 294 17.61 8.56 -2.26
N SER A 295 16.99 7.66 -3.02
CA SER A 295 17.31 6.23 -2.96
C SER A 295 18.73 5.96 -3.44
N TYR A 296 19.17 6.60 -4.53
CA TYR A 296 20.52 6.42 -5.07
C TYR A 296 21.60 6.97 -4.15
N LYS A 297 21.38 8.13 -3.52
CA LYS A 297 22.29 8.66 -2.49
C LYS A 297 22.49 7.67 -1.35
N LYS A 298 21.39 7.13 -0.80
CA LYS A 298 21.45 6.12 0.26
C LYS A 298 22.04 4.80 -0.23
N TYR A 299 21.76 4.39 -1.47
CA TYR A 299 22.35 3.19 -2.08
C TYR A 299 23.88 3.27 -2.14
N ILE A 300 24.44 4.42 -2.53
CA ILE A 300 25.89 4.65 -2.50
C ILE A 300 26.42 4.47 -1.08
N LEU A 301 25.83 5.17 -0.10
CA LEU A 301 26.31 5.13 1.28
C LEU A 301 26.24 3.72 1.88
N VAL A 302 25.10 3.02 1.72
CA VAL A 302 24.94 1.66 2.21
C VAL A 302 25.90 0.70 1.52
N SER A 303 26.19 0.90 0.22
CA SER A 303 27.16 0.07 -0.50
C SER A 303 28.56 0.22 0.10
N LEU A 304 28.96 1.45 0.45
CA LEU A 304 30.24 1.70 1.12
C LEU A 304 30.29 1.06 2.51
N VAL A 305 29.21 1.16 3.31
CA VAL A 305 29.16 0.57 4.66
C VAL A 305 29.20 -0.96 4.60
N HIS A 306 28.43 -1.58 3.71
CA HIS A 306 28.22 -3.03 3.72
C HIS A 306 29.19 -3.80 2.82
N LEU A 307 29.41 -3.32 1.60
CA LEU A 307 30.28 -3.98 0.61
C LEU A 307 31.72 -3.46 0.66
N GLY A 308 31.95 -2.34 1.37
CA GLY A 308 33.23 -1.65 1.37
C GLY A 308 33.57 -1.03 0.02
N GLN A 309 32.66 -0.97 -0.95
CA GLN A 309 32.95 -0.38 -2.27
C GLN A 309 31.67 0.02 -2.98
N PHE A 310 31.81 0.88 -3.98
CA PHE A 310 30.71 1.31 -4.82
C PHE A 310 31.14 1.36 -6.28
N SER A 311 30.28 0.86 -7.18
CA SER A 311 30.45 0.97 -8.62
C SER A 311 29.38 1.90 -9.19
N ALA A 312 29.81 2.97 -9.85
CA ALA A 312 28.90 3.90 -10.53
C ALA A 312 28.35 3.35 -11.87
N SER A 313 28.61 2.07 -12.19
CA SER A 313 28.04 1.42 -13.36
C SER A 313 26.61 0.93 -13.07
N PHE A 314 25.71 1.17 -14.01
CA PHE A 314 24.34 0.70 -13.92
C PHE A 314 24.18 -0.58 -14.75
N PRO A 315 23.29 -1.51 -14.35
CA PRO A 315 22.86 -2.59 -15.23
C PRO A 315 22.33 -2.06 -16.57
N LYS A 316 22.54 -2.82 -17.66
CA LYS A 316 22.16 -2.42 -19.02
C LYS A 316 20.67 -2.10 -19.18
N TYR A 317 19.82 -2.74 -18.38
CA TYR A 317 18.36 -2.53 -18.40
C TYR A 317 17.91 -1.28 -17.63
N THR A 318 18.79 -0.62 -16.88
CA THR A 318 18.46 0.63 -16.17
C THR A 318 18.09 1.71 -17.17
N SER A 319 17.00 2.45 -16.93
CA SER A 319 16.52 3.49 -17.83
C SER A 319 17.58 4.57 -18.14
N SER A 320 17.61 5.09 -19.37
CA SER A 320 18.54 6.15 -19.78
C SER A 320 18.40 7.43 -18.95
N VAL A 321 17.17 7.74 -18.53
CA VAL A 321 16.85 8.86 -17.63
C VAL A 321 17.56 8.71 -16.29
N ALA A 322 17.48 7.52 -15.68
CA ALA A 322 18.17 7.23 -14.43
C ALA A 322 19.69 7.32 -14.61
N GLN A 323 20.25 6.65 -15.63
CA GLN A 323 21.69 6.62 -15.89
C GLN A 323 22.30 8.02 -16.07
N ARG A 324 21.60 8.90 -16.80
CA ARG A 324 22.06 10.26 -17.07
C ARG A 324 21.95 11.17 -15.85
N ASN A 325 20.81 11.14 -15.15
CA ASN A 325 20.49 12.18 -14.19
C ASN A 325 20.86 11.82 -12.74
N LEU A 326 20.76 10.55 -12.32
CA LEU A 326 21.03 10.16 -10.92
C LEU A 326 22.46 10.49 -10.50
N LYS A 327 23.43 10.35 -11.42
CA LYS A 327 24.82 10.75 -11.19
C LYS A 327 24.94 12.25 -10.96
N THR A 328 24.34 13.06 -11.83
CA THR A 328 24.36 14.53 -11.73
C THR A 328 23.82 15.03 -10.39
N PHE A 329 22.70 14.48 -9.91
CA PHE A 329 22.08 14.91 -8.64
C PHE A 329 22.73 14.33 -7.38
N SER A 330 23.70 13.42 -7.53
CA SER A 330 24.35 12.72 -6.41
C SER A 330 25.87 12.89 -6.41
N GLN A 331 26.36 13.92 -7.09
CA GLN A 331 27.80 14.14 -7.29
C GLN A 331 28.63 14.16 -5.99
N PRO A 332 28.21 14.85 -4.90
CA PRO A 332 28.96 14.81 -3.64
C PRO A 332 29.07 13.41 -3.02
N TYR A 333 28.10 12.53 -3.28
CA TYR A 333 28.11 11.15 -2.79
C TYR A 333 29.01 10.25 -3.64
N LEU A 334 29.10 10.52 -4.95
CA LEU A 334 30.05 9.84 -5.84
C LEU A 334 31.49 10.24 -5.51
N GLU A 335 31.73 11.51 -5.21
CA GLU A 335 33.04 12.00 -4.76
C GLU A 335 33.42 11.43 -3.39
N LEU A 336 32.46 11.31 -2.47
CA LEU A 336 32.66 10.59 -1.21
C LEU A 336 33.09 9.13 -1.47
N ALA A 337 32.42 8.43 -2.40
CA ALA A 337 32.78 7.06 -2.75
C ALA A 337 34.19 6.96 -3.37
N ASN A 338 34.59 7.93 -4.19
CA ASN A 338 35.93 8.00 -4.75
C ASN A 338 36.99 8.24 -3.66
N SER A 339 36.73 9.18 -2.74
CA SER A 339 37.59 9.43 -1.57
C SER A 339 37.69 8.18 -0.68
N TYR A 340 36.58 7.48 -0.45
CA TYR A 340 36.56 6.20 0.25
C TYR A 340 37.41 5.13 -0.47
N GLY A 341 37.44 5.14 -1.81
CA GLY A 341 38.28 4.24 -2.60
C GLY A 341 39.79 4.37 -2.35
N THR A 342 40.28 5.53 -1.92
CA THR A 342 41.72 5.76 -1.66
C THR A 342 42.21 5.06 -0.38
N GLY A 343 41.31 4.73 0.54
CA GLY A 343 41.61 4.13 1.83
C GLY A 343 42.20 5.09 2.87
N LYS A 344 42.36 6.37 2.55
CA LYS A 344 42.95 7.37 3.45
C LYS A 344 41.87 8.05 4.28
N ILE A 345 41.93 7.83 5.60
CA ILE A 345 40.88 8.28 6.53
C ILE A 345 40.86 9.80 6.66
N SER A 346 42.02 10.42 6.83
CA SER A 346 42.14 11.88 6.95
C SER A 346 41.55 12.64 5.76
N GLU A 347 41.74 12.13 4.53
CA GLU A 347 41.16 12.72 3.32
C GLU A 347 39.63 12.58 3.32
N LEU A 348 39.12 11.42 3.72
CA LEU A 348 37.68 11.15 3.82
C LEU A 348 37.02 12.04 4.88
N GLU A 349 37.60 12.15 6.07
CA GLU A 349 37.10 13.03 7.14
C GLU A 349 37.08 14.50 6.71
N THR A 350 38.15 14.97 6.07
CA THR A 350 38.22 16.33 5.53
C THR A 350 37.13 16.57 4.49
N PHE A 351 36.91 15.60 3.60
CA PHE A 351 35.84 15.69 2.58
C PHE A 351 34.44 15.76 3.22
N VAL A 352 34.17 14.93 4.24
CA VAL A 352 32.91 14.93 4.98
C VAL A 352 32.70 16.25 5.72
N GLN A 353 33.76 16.78 6.35
CA GLN A 353 33.68 18.07 7.05
C GLN A 353 33.39 19.22 6.08
N THR A 354 33.99 19.20 4.89
CA THR A 354 33.80 20.24 3.86
C THR A 354 32.38 20.22 3.29
N ASN A 355 31.78 19.03 3.17
CA ASN A 355 30.45 18.83 2.58
C ASN A 355 29.36 18.59 3.64
N MET A 356 29.63 18.90 4.92
CA MET A 356 28.76 18.55 6.04
C MET A 356 27.34 19.11 5.88
N GLU A 357 27.23 20.40 5.54
CA GLU A 357 25.94 21.08 5.33
C GLU A 357 25.08 20.38 4.27
N LYS A 358 25.73 19.86 3.21
CA LYS A 358 25.02 19.16 2.13
C LYS A 358 24.43 17.84 2.64
N PHE A 359 25.22 17.05 3.38
CA PHE A 359 24.76 15.78 3.95
C PHE A 359 23.70 15.95 5.04
N GLU A 360 23.77 17.04 5.79
CA GLU A 360 22.77 17.42 6.78
C GLU A 360 21.46 17.86 6.12
N SER A 361 21.52 18.69 5.09
CA SER A 361 20.33 19.11 4.32
C SER A 361 19.58 17.94 3.68
N ASP A 362 20.32 16.91 3.25
CA ASP A 362 19.77 15.68 2.68
C ASP A 362 19.35 14.66 3.77
N ASN A 363 19.50 14.97 5.06
CA ASN A 363 19.23 14.09 6.21
C ASN A 363 19.99 12.75 6.18
N ASN A 364 21.21 12.74 5.63
CA ASN A 364 22.04 11.54 5.46
C ASN A 364 23.31 11.56 6.33
N LEU A 365 23.57 12.62 7.09
CA LEU A 365 24.80 12.81 7.87
C LEU A 365 25.13 11.62 8.80
N GLY A 366 24.13 11.04 9.46
CA GLY A 366 24.34 9.87 10.33
C GLY A 366 24.88 8.66 9.58
N LEU A 367 24.39 8.41 8.36
CA LEU A 367 24.86 7.30 7.52
C LEU A 367 26.24 7.60 6.92
N VAL A 368 26.53 8.88 6.57
CA VAL A 368 27.87 9.30 6.15
C VAL A 368 28.90 9.09 7.26
N LYS A 369 28.56 9.37 8.52
CA LYS A 369 29.43 9.05 9.66
C LYS A 369 29.70 7.55 9.78
N GLN A 370 28.70 6.70 9.51
CA GLN A 370 28.89 5.25 9.45
C GLN A 370 29.81 4.83 8.29
N VAL A 371 29.75 5.52 7.14
CA VAL A 371 30.73 5.30 6.06
C VAL A 371 32.15 5.57 6.56
N VAL A 372 32.40 6.69 7.23
CA VAL A 372 33.72 6.99 7.81
C VAL A 372 34.15 5.89 8.80
N SER A 373 33.28 5.51 9.74
CA SER A 373 33.58 4.44 10.70
C SER A 373 33.85 3.08 10.02
N SER A 374 33.17 2.77 8.92
CA SER A 374 33.38 1.52 8.17
C SER A 374 34.77 1.46 7.52
N MET A 375 35.42 2.61 7.26
CA MET A 375 36.75 2.65 6.66
C MET A 375 37.80 1.96 7.53
N TYR A 376 37.73 2.16 8.85
CA TYR A 376 38.63 1.51 9.80
C TYR A 376 38.51 -0.02 9.70
N LYS A 377 37.27 -0.53 9.74
CA LYS A 377 36.97 -1.97 9.58
C LYS A 377 37.50 -2.50 8.24
N ARG A 378 37.24 -1.78 7.15
CA ARG A 378 37.74 -2.14 5.82
C ARG A 378 39.27 -2.19 5.74
N ASN A 379 39.95 -1.20 6.29
CA ASN A 379 41.41 -1.14 6.27
C ASN A 379 42.01 -2.30 7.09
N ILE A 380 41.42 -2.65 8.23
CA ILE A 380 41.80 -3.84 9.00
C ILE A 380 41.56 -5.13 8.20
N GLN A 381 40.40 -5.28 7.54
CA GLN A 381 40.12 -6.42 6.66
C GLN A 381 41.16 -6.57 5.54
N ARG A 382 41.67 -5.47 4.99
CA ARG A 382 42.73 -5.54 3.98
C ARG A 382 44.05 -6.09 4.53
N LEU A 383 44.35 -5.86 5.81
CA LEU A 383 45.56 -6.39 6.45
C LEU A 383 45.54 -7.92 6.54
N THR A 384 44.36 -8.52 6.65
CA THR A 384 44.22 -9.99 6.70
C THR A 384 44.63 -10.67 5.38
N GLN A 385 44.65 -9.92 4.27
CA GLN A 385 45.06 -10.42 2.96
C GLN A 385 46.58 -10.45 2.77
N THR A 386 47.32 -9.62 3.53
CA THR A 386 48.78 -9.47 3.37
C THR A 386 49.57 -10.01 4.55
N TYR A 387 48.96 -10.08 5.74
CA TYR A 387 49.63 -10.46 6.97
C TYR A 387 48.97 -11.69 7.60
N LEU A 388 49.80 -12.62 8.08
CA LEU A 388 49.35 -13.71 8.96
C LEU A 388 49.35 -13.28 10.43
N THR A 389 50.33 -12.47 10.84
CA THR A 389 50.44 -11.96 12.20
C THR A 389 50.99 -10.54 12.15
N LEU A 390 50.38 -9.63 12.89
CA LEU A 390 50.73 -8.21 12.88
C LEU A 390 50.58 -7.62 14.29
N SER A 391 51.43 -6.67 14.67
CA SER A 391 51.34 -6.04 15.99
C SER A 391 50.15 -5.08 16.06
N LEU A 392 49.57 -4.92 17.25
CA LEU A 392 48.49 -3.95 17.49
C LEU A 392 48.93 -2.51 17.23
N GLN A 393 50.22 -2.21 17.43
CA GLN A 393 50.78 -0.89 17.15
C GLN A 393 50.88 -0.65 15.63
N ASP A 394 51.30 -1.65 14.85
CA ASP A 394 51.38 -1.53 13.40
C ASP A 394 49.99 -1.43 12.77
N ILE A 395 49.00 -2.14 13.31
CA ILE A 395 47.58 -1.97 12.92
C ILE A 395 47.15 -0.53 13.20
N ALA A 396 47.42 -0.01 14.41
CA ALA A 396 47.06 1.37 14.76
C ALA A 396 47.71 2.39 13.81
N ASN A 397 49.01 2.25 13.52
CA ASN A 397 49.74 3.14 12.63
C ASN A 397 49.20 3.07 11.18
N THR A 398 48.95 1.86 10.67
CA THR A 398 48.52 1.65 9.27
C THR A 398 47.09 2.13 9.04
N VAL A 399 46.23 1.96 10.04
CA VAL A 399 44.81 2.32 9.98
C VAL A 399 44.57 3.72 10.58
N GLN A 400 45.60 4.45 10.96
CA GLN A 400 45.53 5.82 11.51
C GLN A 400 44.66 5.92 12.78
N LEU A 401 44.74 4.91 13.66
CA LEU A 401 44.14 4.92 14.99
C LEU A 401 45.07 5.57 16.01
N SER A 402 44.51 6.10 17.10
CA SER A 402 45.27 6.86 18.10
C SER A 402 46.17 6.00 18.98
N SER A 403 45.83 4.72 19.17
CA SER A 403 46.57 3.82 20.07
C SER A 403 46.40 2.35 19.74
N SER A 404 47.34 1.53 20.22
CA SER A 404 47.24 0.06 20.16
C SER A 404 46.00 -0.50 20.86
N LYS A 405 45.52 0.18 21.93
CA LYS A 405 44.28 -0.18 22.62
C LYS A 405 43.04 0.06 21.78
N GLU A 406 43.02 1.13 21.00
CA GLU A 406 41.93 1.41 20.06
C GLU A 406 41.91 0.38 18.93
N ALA A 407 43.09 0.02 18.40
CA ALA A 407 43.22 -1.07 17.44
C ALA A 407 42.72 -2.41 18.02
N GLU A 408 43.08 -2.73 19.27
CA GLU A 408 42.61 -3.93 19.95
C GLU A 408 41.08 -3.96 20.06
N MET A 409 40.47 -2.83 20.45
CA MET A 409 39.01 -2.70 20.55
C MET A 409 38.32 -2.91 19.20
N HIS A 410 38.84 -2.32 18.12
CA HIS A 410 38.31 -2.53 16.78
C HIS A 410 38.43 -3.99 16.33
N VAL A 411 39.60 -4.61 16.50
CA VAL A 411 39.82 -6.01 16.14
C VAL A 411 38.88 -6.93 16.93
N LEU A 412 38.70 -6.67 18.22
CA LEU A 412 37.80 -7.45 19.08
C LEU A 412 36.34 -7.34 18.63
N GLN A 413 35.86 -6.13 18.33
CA GLN A 413 34.51 -5.92 17.78
C GLN A 413 34.32 -6.64 16.44
N MET A 414 35.31 -6.57 15.55
CA MET A 414 35.23 -7.24 14.25
C MET A 414 35.24 -8.77 14.37
N ILE A 415 35.91 -9.34 15.39
CA ILE A 415 35.84 -10.78 15.69
C ILE A 415 34.44 -11.14 16.21
N GLU A 416 33.89 -10.34 17.12
CA GLU A 416 32.54 -10.56 17.68
C GLU A 416 31.44 -10.47 16.61
N ASP A 417 31.54 -9.49 15.71
CA ASP A 417 30.64 -9.29 14.58
C ASP A 417 30.81 -10.35 13.47
N GLY A 418 31.85 -11.20 13.54
CA GLY A 418 32.17 -12.19 12.50
C GLY A 418 32.70 -11.60 11.20
N GLU A 419 33.24 -10.38 11.23
CA GLU A 419 33.77 -9.66 10.07
C GLU A 419 35.22 -10.06 9.72
N ILE A 420 35.98 -10.56 10.71
CA ILE A 420 37.31 -11.15 10.55
C ILE A 420 37.46 -12.36 11.48
N TYR A 421 38.31 -13.30 11.08
CA TYR A 421 38.73 -14.40 11.94
C TYR A 421 40.15 -14.12 12.43
N ALA A 422 40.31 -13.86 13.73
CA ALA A 422 41.60 -13.51 14.31
C ALA A 422 41.69 -13.90 15.79
N THR A 423 42.92 -14.01 16.29
CA THR A 423 43.22 -14.23 17.71
C THR A 423 44.16 -13.15 18.22
N ILE A 424 43.86 -12.57 19.38
CA ILE A 424 44.65 -11.50 20.00
C ILE A 424 45.51 -12.10 21.11
N ASN A 425 46.82 -11.91 21.03
CA ASN A 425 47.75 -12.21 22.11
C ASN A 425 48.15 -10.91 22.83
N GLN A 426 47.51 -10.64 23.96
CA GLN A 426 47.76 -9.43 24.76
C GLN A 426 49.15 -9.37 25.39
N LYS A 427 49.80 -10.52 25.65
CA LYS A 427 51.15 -10.54 26.24
C LYS A 427 52.19 -10.01 25.27
N ASP A 428 52.07 -10.42 24.00
CA ASP A 428 53.01 -10.05 22.94
C ASP A 428 52.53 -8.83 22.14
N GLY A 429 51.29 -8.38 22.35
CA GLY A 429 50.69 -7.27 21.60
C GLY A 429 50.45 -7.59 20.13
N MET A 430 50.23 -8.87 19.79
CA MET A 430 50.14 -9.36 18.41
C MET A 430 48.74 -9.87 18.09
N VAL A 431 48.28 -9.64 16.86
CA VAL A 431 47.06 -10.20 16.28
C VAL A 431 47.47 -11.23 15.24
N ARG A 432 46.97 -12.47 15.38
CA ARG A 432 47.14 -13.53 14.39
C ARG A 432 45.83 -13.70 13.62
N PHE A 433 45.86 -13.41 12.33
CA PHE A 433 44.75 -13.59 11.42
C PHE A 433 44.60 -15.07 11.05
N LEU A 434 43.35 -15.51 10.92
CA LEU A 434 42.97 -16.89 10.65
C LEU A 434 42.14 -16.95 9.36
N GLU A 435 42.07 -18.15 8.78
CA GLU A 435 41.12 -18.45 7.72
C GLU A 435 39.72 -18.69 8.30
N ASP A 436 38.71 -18.67 7.42
CA ASP A 436 37.33 -18.98 7.77
C ASP A 436 37.24 -20.37 8.42
N PRO A 437 36.73 -20.49 9.66
CA PRO A 437 36.62 -21.76 10.35
C PRO A 437 35.55 -22.68 9.77
N GLU A 438 34.67 -22.21 8.87
CA GLU A 438 33.61 -23.02 8.27
C GLU A 438 34.19 -24.12 7.38
N GLN A 439 33.93 -25.37 7.75
CA GLN A 439 34.41 -26.56 7.05
C GLN A 439 33.32 -27.22 6.19
N TYR A 440 32.11 -26.65 6.13
CA TYR A 440 30.94 -27.16 5.43
C TYR A 440 30.46 -28.55 5.90
N LYS A 441 30.83 -28.94 7.12
CA LYS A 441 30.51 -30.26 7.71
C LYS A 441 29.43 -30.19 8.80
N THR A 442 28.97 -28.99 9.14
CA THR A 442 28.06 -28.78 10.26
C THR A 442 26.61 -29.07 9.88
N CYS A 443 25.81 -29.53 10.84
CA CYS A 443 24.35 -29.63 10.65
C CYS A 443 23.71 -28.27 10.36
N ALA A 444 24.30 -27.18 10.83
CA ALA A 444 23.86 -25.82 10.51
C ALA A 444 24.00 -25.52 9.02
N MET A 445 25.13 -25.89 8.41
CA MET A 445 25.34 -25.75 6.97
C MET A 445 24.33 -26.57 6.16
N ILE A 446 24.06 -27.82 6.57
CA ILE A 446 23.04 -28.67 5.90
C ILE A 446 21.66 -27.99 5.94
N LYS A 447 21.26 -27.42 7.10
CA LYS A 447 19.99 -26.68 7.21
C LYS A 447 19.96 -25.43 6.33
N HIS A 448 21.08 -24.70 6.23
CA HIS A 448 21.20 -23.53 5.36
C HIS A 448 21.05 -23.90 3.88
N ILE A 449 21.68 -25.00 3.45
CA ILE A 449 21.55 -25.54 2.09
C ILE A 449 20.11 -26.00 1.82
N ASP A 450 19.49 -26.75 2.73
CA ASP A 450 18.09 -27.20 2.60
C ASP A 450 17.11 -26.02 2.49
N SER A 451 17.29 -24.97 3.30
CA SER A 451 16.52 -23.73 3.20
C SER A 451 16.69 -23.06 1.84
N SER A 452 17.93 -22.96 1.36
CA SER A 452 18.24 -22.39 0.04
C SER A 452 17.62 -23.21 -1.09
N MET A 453 17.69 -24.54 -1.01
CA MET A 453 17.05 -25.45 -1.98
C MET A 453 15.53 -25.26 -2.01
N LYS A 454 14.88 -25.20 -0.84
CA LYS A 454 13.43 -24.96 -0.75
C LYS A 454 13.02 -23.64 -1.40
N ARG A 455 13.80 -22.57 -1.18
CA ARG A 455 13.56 -21.27 -1.82
C ARG A 455 13.68 -21.35 -3.34
N ILE A 456 14.73 -22.00 -3.85
CA ILE A 456 14.94 -22.19 -5.29
C ILE A 456 13.81 -23.04 -5.91
N MET A 457 13.38 -24.12 -5.23
CA MET A 457 12.26 -24.95 -5.69
C MET A 457 10.96 -24.15 -5.78
N SER A 458 10.68 -23.31 -4.77
CA SER A 458 9.51 -22.42 -4.77
C SER A 458 9.56 -21.44 -5.96
N LEU A 459 10.71 -20.81 -6.18
CA LEU A 459 10.93 -19.89 -7.30
C LEU A 459 10.78 -20.61 -8.65
N SER A 460 11.34 -21.81 -8.81
CA SER A 460 11.21 -22.62 -10.02
C SER A 460 9.75 -22.95 -10.31
N LYS A 461 8.98 -23.35 -9.29
CA LYS A 461 7.55 -23.63 -9.44
C LYS A 461 6.79 -22.38 -9.89
N LYS A 462 7.09 -21.22 -9.30
CA LYS A 462 6.48 -19.94 -9.69
C LYS A 462 6.81 -19.58 -11.13
N LEU A 463 8.07 -19.74 -11.54
CA LEU A 463 8.52 -19.50 -12.92
C LEU A 463 7.77 -20.40 -13.91
N THR A 464 7.60 -21.69 -13.61
CA THR A 464 6.80 -22.62 -14.42
C THR A 464 5.36 -22.15 -14.54
N SER A 465 4.72 -21.76 -13.43
CA SER A 465 3.35 -21.23 -13.48
C SER A 465 3.23 -19.94 -14.28
N MET A 466 4.22 -19.05 -14.23
CA MET A 466 4.25 -17.84 -15.04
C MET A 466 4.41 -18.16 -16.53
N ASP A 467 5.29 -19.10 -16.88
CA ASP A 467 5.51 -19.55 -18.26
C ASP A 467 4.25 -20.20 -18.85
N GLU A 468 3.54 -21.01 -18.06
CA GLU A 468 2.25 -21.60 -18.43
C GLU A 468 1.19 -20.51 -18.70
N LEU A 469 1.07 -19.52 -17.80
CA LEU A 469 0.13 -18.41 -17.97
C LEU A 469 0.44 -17.57 -19.22
N MET A 470 1.71 -17.26 -19.45
CA MET A 470 2.16 -16.53 -20.65
C MET A 470 1.93 -17.34 -21.93
N SER A 471 2.16 -18.64 -21.90
CA SER A 471 1.95 -19.54 -23.04
C SER A 471 0.49 -19.63 -23.46
N CYS A 472 -0.44 -19.39 -22.53
CA CYS A 472 -1.87 -19.34 -22.80
C CYS A 472 -2.40 -17.94 -23.15
N ASP A 473 -1.57 -16.89 -23.07
CA ASP A 473 -2.00 -15.52 -23.35
C ASP A 473 -2.29 -15.32 -24.85
N PRO A 474 -3.52 -14.95 -25.25
CA PRO A 474 -3.86 -14.72 -26.65
C PRO A 474 -2.99 -13.67 -27.35
N MET A 475 -2.54 -12.63 -26.64
CA MET A 475 -1.67 -11.59 -27.19
C MET A 475 -0.26 -12.13 -27.47
N TYR A 476 0.25 -12.96 -26.56
CA TYR A 476 1.54 -13.63 -26.74
C TYR A 476 1.48 -14.61 -27.92
N LEU A 477 0.46 -15.48 -27.96
CA LEU A 477 0.24 -16.43 -29.06
C LEU A 477 0.07 -15.73 -30.41
N ALA A 478 -0.64 -14.59 -30.46
CA ALA A 478 -0.80 -13.80 -31.67
C ALA A 478 0.49 -13.14 -32.16
N LYS A 479 1.46 -12.87 -31.27
CA LYS A 479 2.77 -12.32 -31.65
C LYS A 479 3.73 -13.44 -32.09
N VAL A 480 3.85 -14.50 -31.30
CA VAL A 480 4.70 -15.67 -31.62
C VAL A 480 4.24 -16.36 -32.90
N GLY A 481 2.91 -16.46 -33.12
CA GLY A 481 2.35 -17.01 -34.35
C GLY A 481 2.69 -16.16 -35.61
N ARG A 482 2.95 -14.86 -35.45
CA ARG A 482 3.39 -13.96 -36.53
C ARG A 482 4.90 -13.98 -36.76
N GLU A 483 5.70 -14.12 -35.70
CA GLU A 483 7.17 -14.16 -35.78
C GLU A 483 7.72 -15.51 -36.30
N ARG A 484 6.94 -16.60 -36.24
CA ARG A 484 7.35 -17.91 -36.79
C ARG A 484 7.66 -17.96 -38.29
N GLN A 485 7.40 -16.89 -39.07
CA GLN A 485 7.77 -16.83 -40.50
C GLN A 485 9.15 -16.25 -40.79
N ARG A 486 9.94 -15.82 -39.80
CA ARG A 486 11.31 -15.32 -40.02
C ARG A 486 12.24 -15.70 -38.88
N TYR A 487 12.69 -16.95 -38.87
CA TYR A 487 13.92 -17.31 -38.19
C TYR A 487 14.81 -18.00 -39.23
N ASP A 488 15.70 -17.22 -39.84
CA ASP A 488 16.83 -17.76 -40.60
C ASP A 488 17.74 -18.49 -39.61
N TYR A 489 18.18 -19.69 -39.99
CA TYR A 489 18.96 -20.61 -39.18
C TYR A 489 20.37 -20.10 -38.82
N ASP A 490 20.76 -18.93 -39.34
CA ASP A 490 22.12 -18.37 -39.25
C ASP A 490 22.34 -17.41 -38.06
N ASP A 491 21.31 -17.07 -37.28
CA ASP A 491 21.42 -16.16 -36.11
C ASP A 491 21.86 -16.86 -34.80
N PHE A 492 22.21 -18.16 -34.86
CA PHE A 492 22.92 -18.81 -33.76
C PHE A 492 24.40 -18.42 -33.82
N ASP A 493 24.73 -17.29 -33.20
CA ASP A 493 26.09 -17.04 -32.72
C ASP A 493 26.46 -18.22 -31.81
N SER A 494 27.37 -19.06 -32.32
CA SER A 494 27.95 -20.18 -31.61
C SER A 494 28.45 -19.71 -30.24
N VAL A 495 27.93 -20.33 -29.18
CA VAL A 495 28.44 -20.20 -27.81
C VAL A 495 29.96 -20.28 -27.86
N SER A 496 30.64 -19.19 -27.48
CA SER A 496 32.08 -19.15 -27.34
C SER A 496 32.54 -20.18 -26.32
N GLN A 497 32.86 -21.39 -26.77
CA GLN A 497 33.59 -22.38 -25.98
C GLN A 497 35.04 -21.92 -25.83
N ARG A 498 35.31 -21.06 -24.84
CA ARG A 498 36.65 -20.93 -24.24
C ARG A 498 36.51 -20.81 -22.74
N PHE A 499 36.47 -21.96 -22.07
CA PHE A 499 37.07 -22.07 -20.75
C PHE A 499 38.57 -22.11 -20.95
N ASN A 500 39.28 -21.05 -20.58
CA ASN A 500 40.70 -21.16 -20.27
C ASN A 500 40.82 -21.53 -18.79
N ILE A 501 41.49 -22.65 -18.55
CA ILE A 501 41.93 -23.17 -17.25
C ILE A 501 42.95 -22.20 -16.64
#